data_AF-A0A2S2Q1C6-F1
#
_entry.id   AF-A0A2S2Q1C6-F1
#
_cell.length_a   1.000
_cell.length_b   1.000
_cell.length_c   1.000
_cell.angle_alpha   90.00
_cell.angle_beta   90.00
_cell.angle_gamma   90.00
#
_symmetry.space_group_name_H-M   'P 1'
#
loop_
_entity.id
_entity.type
_entity.pdbx_description
1 polymer ?
#
loop_
_entity_poly.entity_id
_entity_poly.type
_entity_poly.pdbx_seq_one_letter_code
_entity_poly.pdbx_strand_id
1 'polypeptide(L)'
;MGDSFKRTSGSGRKIDTFFTKKLKFGSENRQNDSSISTSISNFDQGNSLAIDIPCTLSAFESEQRKDFLVHLDYSSDIGCFIGKKNIDNFTKANLLEKHWIPPINYEFPFCVVTKNGKKTKMYAQKSHLDKFHWLVLSHKDQGLYCKYCALFGTGSGDGVQTNTPLKRLVKQPLKAFDDLLREKGSLLIHQRNKYHQMSVEAGKNFLVNYHTPDLNVANQVCKQRLAQIKENRDRLRPIVSTIILCGRQNIPL
;
A
#
# COMPACT_ATOMS: atom_id res chain seq x y z
N MET A 1 3.40 73.16 -28.62
CA MET A 1 2.05 73.09 -28.02
C MET A 1 1.95 71.73 -27.33
N GLY A 2 1.88 71.58 -26.01
CA GLY A 2 0.84 72.12 -25.10
C GLY A 2 -0.48 71.40 -25.42
N ASP A 3 -1.14 70.64 -24.55
CA ASP A 3 -1.35 70.92 -23.14
C ASP A 3 -1.67 69.68 -22.30
N SER A 4 -1.41 69.81 -21.00
CA SER A 4 -1.75 68.87 -19.93
C SER A 4 -3.22 69.00 -19.52
N PHE A 5 -3.84 67.95 -18.95
CA PHE A 5 -4.75 68.12 -17.81
C PHE A 5 -4.79 66.91 -16.87
N LYS A 6 -5.02 67.23 -15.59
CA LYS A 6 -4.66 66.56 -14.34
C LYS A 6 -5.75 65.64 -13.76
N ARG A 7 -5.26 64.62 -13.03
CA ARG A 7 -5.60 64.11 -11.66
C ARG A 7 -7.05 63.92 -11.21
N THR A 8 -7.32 62.78 -10.56
CA THR A 8 -7.78 62.63 -9.14
C THR A 8 -7.60 61.14 -8.74
N SER A 9 -6.71 60.77 -7.82
CA SER A 9 -6.86 60.65 -6.35
C SER A 9 -7.91 59.64 -5.88
N GLY A 10 -7.48 58.53 -5.24
CA GLY A 10 -8.38 57.55 -4.66
C GLY A 10 -7.70 56.53 -3.75
N SER A 11 -7.39 56.98 -2.53
CA SER A 11 -7.41 56.22 -1.27
C SER A 11 -6.61 54.92 -1.15
N GLY A 12 -5.51 55.01 -0.41
CA GLY A 12 -4.80 53.85 0.13
C GLY A 12 -5.59 53.13 1.21
N ARG A 13 -5.39 51.82 1.29
CA ARG A 13 -5.53 51.06 2.52
C ARG A 13 -4.28 50.20 2.69
N LYS A 14 -3.48 50.56 3.70
CA LYS A 14 -2.40 49.75 4.24
C LYS A 14 -3.03 48.47 4.78
N ILE A 15 -2.52 47.31 4.36
CA ILE A 15 -2.81 46.05 5.02
C ILE A 15 -1.81 45.94 6.16
N ASP A 16 -2.29 46.26 7.37
CA ASP A 16 -1.53 46.11 8.59
C ASP A 16 -1.32 44.62 8.90
N THR A 17 -0.03 44.28 9.00
CA THR A 17 0.59 43.33 9.93
C THR A 17 -0.30 42.40 10.75
N PHE A 18 -0.25 41.10 10.47
CA PHE A 18 -0.51 40.04 11.45
C PHE A 18 0.64 39.02 11.45
N PHE A 19 1.78 39.46 11.98
CA PHE A 19 2.78 38.59 12.60
C PHE A 19 2.94 39.05 14.06
N THR A 20 2.44 38.28 15.01
CA THR A 20 2.85 38.38 16.41
C THR A 20 3.45 37.05 16.85
N LYS A 21 4.59 37.16 17.53
CA LYS A 21 5.61 36.14 17.75
C LYS A 21 5.52 35.60 19.18
N LYS A 22 5.60 34.27 19.29
CA LYS A 22 6.10 33.39 20.37
C LYS A 22 5.64 33.61 21.83
N LEU A 23 5.11 32.53 22.40
CA LEU A 23 5.37 32.17 23.80
C LEU A 23 6.69 31.38 23.89
N LYS A 24 7.63 31.89 24.68
CA LYS A 24 8.80 31.16 25.22
C LYS A 24 8.30 30.40 26.46
N PHE A 25 8.66 29.13 26.59
CA PHE A 25 8.85 28.51 27.90
C PHE A 25 10.30 28.04 27.99
N GLY A 26 10.97 28.53 29.04
CA GLY A 26 12.34 28.19 29.38
C GLY A 26 12.42 26.84 30.09
N SER A 27 13.60 26.26 29.95
CA SER A 27 14.11 25.06 30.60
C SER A 27 14.22 25.21 32.12
N GLU A 28 13.75 24.21 32.86
CA GLU A 28 14.37 23.80 34.12
C GLU A 28 14.51 22.28 34.17
N ASN A 29 15.69 21.89 34.63
CA ASN A 29 16.26 20.57 34.74
C ASN A 29 16.11 20.13 36.20
N ARG A 30 15.54 18.96 36.50
CA ARG A 30 15.80 18.25 37.77
C ARG A 30 15.82 16.75 37.55
N GLN A 31 17.00 16.20 37.85
CA GLN A 31 17.29 14.81 38.12
C GLN A 31 16.36 14.27 39.23
N ASN A 32 16.01 12.99 39.13
CA ASN A 32 16.11 12.10 40.27
C ASN A 32 16.16 10.64 39.80
N ASP A 33 17.20 9.97 40.31
CA ASP A 33 17.48 8.55 40.22
C ASP A 33 16.37 7.71 40.85
N SER A 34 16.14 6.51 40.30
CA SER A 34 16.21 5.29 41.11
C SER A 34 16.28 4.04 40.24
N SER A 35 17.31 3.29 40.59
CA SER A 35 17.80 1.98 40.17
C SER A 35 16.86 0.80 40.42
N ILE A 36 17.31 -0.39 39.97
CA ILE A 36 16.97 -1.79 40.34
C ILE A 36 16.34 -2.54 39.15
N SER A 37 17.11 -3.15 38.25
CA SER A 37 17.95 -4.37 38.34
C SER A 37 17.23 -5.66 37.94
N THR A 38 17.73 -6.24 36.85
CA THR A 38 17.87 -7.65 36.46
C THR A 38 17.33 -8.73 37.39
N SER A 39 16.56 -9.69 36.85
CA SER A 39 16.71 -11.10 37.21
C SER A 39 16.26 -12.02 36.06
N ILE A 40 17.22 -12.78 35.55
CA ILE A 40 17.03 -14.02 34.80
C ILE A 40 16.77 -15.12 35.84
N SER A 41 15.83 -16.02 35.58
CA SER A 41 15.86 -17.37 36.15
C SER A 41 15.32 -18.40 35.14
N ASN A 42 16.24 -19.24 34.68
CA ASN A 42 15.95 -20.58 34.18
C ASN A 42 15.60 -21.47 35.39
N PHE A 43 14.63 -22.36 35.24
CA PHE A 43 14.62 -23.65 35.94
C PHE A 43 14.03 -24.72 35.03
N ASP A 44 14.80 -25.79 34.89
CA ASP A 44 14.48 -27.04 34.22
C ASP A 44 14.15 -28.12 35.29
N GLN A 45 13.62 -29.24 34.82
CA GLN A 45 13.34 -30.54 35.48
C GLN A 45 11.92 -30.80 36.01
N GLY A 46 11.18 -31.55 35.19
CA GLY A 46 10.96 -32.98 35.46
C GLY A 46 9.77 -33.35 36.35
N ASN A 47 8.70 -33.88 35.73
CA ASN A 47 8.10 -35.10 36.27
C ASN A 47 7.41 -35.95 35.19
N SER A 48 7.74 -37.24 35.26
CA SER A 48 7.30 -38.36 34.43
C SER A 48 5.89 -38.80 34.79
N LEU A 49 5.03 -39.06 33.79
CA LEU A 49 4.05 -40.14 33.84
C LEU A 49 3.92 -40.75 32.45
N ALA A 50 4.53 -41.93 32.29
CA ALA A 50 4.35 -42.83 31.17
C ALA A 50 2.92 -43.38 31.17
N ILE A 51 2.25 -43.34 30.01
CA ILE A 51 1.16 -44.25 29.69
C ILE A 51 1.52 -44.87 28.35
N ASP A 52 1.73 -46.17 28.40
CA ASP A 52 2.17 -47.04 27.33
C ASP A 52 0.99 -47.62 26.53
N ILE A 53 1.18 -47.64 25.19
CA ILE A 53 0.75 -48.68 24.21
C ILE A 53 -0.72 -48.62 23.71
N PRO A 54 -1.03 -49.01 22.43
CA PRO A 54 -0.17 -49.52 21.34
C PRO A 54 -0.21 -48.75 20.01
N CYS A 55 0.93 -48.83 19.32
CA CYS A 55 1.03 -48.82 17.86
C CYS A 55 0.47 -50.14 17.31
N THR A 56 -0.61 -50.08 16.52
CA THR A 56 -0.93 -51.03 15.43
C THR A 56 -2.23 -50.60 14.76
N LEU A 57 -2.13 -49.93 13.62
CA LEU A 57 -2.83 -50.31 12.39
C LEU A 57 -2.29 -49.45 11.25
N SER A 58 -1.28 -49.98 10.57
CA SER A 58 -0.97 -49.57 9.21
C SER A 58 -2.12 -49.95 8.28
N ALA A 59 -2.34 -49.09 7.29
CA ALA A 59 -3.15 -49.30 6.10
C ALA A 59 -4.68 -49.22 6.29
N PHE A 60 -5.22 -48.00 6.28
CA PHE A 60 -6.45 -47.69 5.55
C PHE A 60 -6.39 -46.22 5.08
N GLU A 61 -6.26 -46.04 3.74
CA GLU A 61 -6.68 -44.86 2.96
C GLU A 61 -5.92 -43.53 3.20
N SER A 62 -4.64 -43.39 2.86
CA SER A 62 -4.09 -43.18 1.50
C SER A 62 -4.91 -42.39 0.44
N GLU A 63 -5.82 -41.48 0.82
CA GLU A 63 -6.36 -40.48 -0.14
C GLU A 63 -6.42 -39.02 0.34
N GLN A 64 -6.04 -38.69 1.58
CA GLN A 64 -6.02 -37.28 2.06
C GLN A 64 -4.62 -36.64 2.12
N ARG A 65 -3.66 -37.16 1.35
CA ARG A 65 -2.29 -36.60 1.22
C ARG A 65 -1.95 -36.12 -0.18
N LYS A 66 -2.96 -35.78 -0.98
CA LYS A 66 -2.81 -34.99 -2.21
C LYS A 66 -3.78 -33.82 -2.09
N ASP A 67 -3.31 -32.63 -2.43
CA ASP A 67 -4.05 -31.36 -2.48
C ASP A 67 -3.89 -30.38 -1.30
N PHE A 68 -2.72 -30.37 -0.65
CA PHE A 68 -2.15 -29.13 -0.12
C PHE A 68 -1.43 -28.32 -1.23
N LEU A 69 -1.91 -28.43 -2.47
CA LEU A 69 -1.61 -27.46 -3.50
C LEU A 69 -2.35 -26.21 -3.08
N VAL A 70 -1.61 -25.25 -2.52
CA VAL A 70 -2.08 -23.87 -2.41
C VAL A 70 -2.55 -23.50 -3.80
N HIS A 71 -3.88 -23.45 -4.00
CA HIS A 71 -4.44 -22.86 -5.19
C HIS A 71 -3.97 -21.41 -5.15
N LEU A 72 -2.88 -21.11 -5.85
CA LEU A 72 -2.28 -19.78 -5.83
C LEU A 72 -3.30 -18.84 -6.46
N ASP A 73 -4.07 -18.18 -5.62
CA ASP A 73 -5.00 -17.16 -6.07
C ASP A 73 -4.21 -15.92 -6.47
N TYR A 74 -4.10 -15.71 -7.78
CA TYR A 74 -3.45 -14.54 -8.39
C TYR A 74 -4.44 -13.41 -8.70
N SER A 75 -5.67 -13.46 -8.16
CA SER A 75 -6.71 -12.45 -8.37
C SER A 75 -6.25 -11.03 -8.01
N SER A 76 -5.39 -10.91 -6.99
CA SER A 76 -4.78 -9.64 -6.54
C SER A 76 -3.37 -9.38 -7.12
N ASP A 77 -2.93 -10.11 -8.15
CA ASP A 77 -1.67 -9.82 -8.84
C ASP A 77 -1.81 -8.54 -9.67
N ILE A 78 -0.96 -7.55 -9.39
CA ILE A 78 -0.99 -6.26 -10.08
C ILE A 78 -0.81 -6.37 -11.60
N GLY A 79 -0.02 -7.34 -12.08
CA GLY A 79 0.22 -7.60 -13.51
C GLY A 79 -1.05 -8.01 -14.27
N CYS A 80 -2.09 -8.45 -13.56
CA CYS A 80 -3.41 -8.72 -14.14
C CYS A 80 -4.19 -7.44 -14.46
N PHE A 81 -3.75 -6.27 -13.97
CA PHE A 81 -4.45 -5.00 -14.10
C PHE A 81 -3.67 -3.93 -14.87
N ILE A 82 -2.36 -4.12 -15.06
CA ILE A 82 -1.56 -3.22 -15.88
C ILE A 82 -2.12 -3.16 -17.31
N GLY A 83 -2.35 -1.93 -17.81
CA GLY A 83 -2.90 -1.69 -19.16
C GLY A 83 -4.43 -1.71 -19.25
N LYS A 84 -5.14 -2.10 -18.18
CA LYS A 84 -6.61 -1.97 -18.14
C LYS A 84 -7.00 -0.49 -17.95
N LYS A 85 -7.84 0.04 -18.84
CA LYS A 85 -8.28 1.44 -18.79
C LYS A 85 -9.23 1.75 -17.62
N ASN A 86 -10.09 0.80 -17.28
CA ASN A 86 -11.15 0.98 -16.27
C ASN A 86 -10.98 -0.05 -15.15
N ILE A 87 -10.18 0.28 -14.15
CA ILE A 87 -10.09 -0.48 -12.90
C ILE A 87 -11.06 0.19 -11.92
N ASP A 88 -12.00 -0.58 -11.38
CA ASP A 88 -12.97 -0.10 -10.41
C ASP A 88 -12.32 0.21 -9.05
N ASN A 89 -13.02 1.01 -8.24
CA ASN A 89 -12.48 1.48 -6.97
C ASN A 89 -12.28 0.35 -5.95
N PHE A 90 -13.11 -0.69 -5.96
CA PHE A 90 -12.94 -1.83 -5.06
C PHE A 90 -11.65 -2.58 -5.41
N THR A 91 -11.42 -2.87 -6.68
CA THR A 91 -10.17 -3.50 -7.13
C THR A 91 -8.95 -2.63 -6.83
N LYS A 92 -9.02 -1.31 -7.04
CA LYS A 92 -7.91 -0.39 -6.67
C LYS A 92 -7.59 -0.46 -5.18
N ALA A 93 -8.59 -0.43 -4.30
CA ALA A 93 -8.40 -0.57 -2.86
C ALA A 93 -7.79 -1.93 -2.51
N ASN A 94 -8.32 -3.01 -3.10
CA ASN A 94 -7.82 -4.36 -2.91
C ASN A 94 -6.34 -4.50 -3.35
N LEU A 95 -5.94 -3.92 -4.48
CA LEU A 95 -4.55 -3.92 -4.95
C LEU A 95 -3.61 -3.06 -4.08
N LEU A 96 -4.12 -2.06 -3.36
CA LEU A 96 -3.30 -1.27 -2.44
C LEU A 96 -3.07 -1.98 -1.10
N GLU A 97 -4.10 -2.65 -0.58
CA GLU A 97 -4.13 -3.19 0.79
C GLU A 97 -3.89 -4.70 0.86
N LYS A 98 -4.42 -5.44 -0.12
CA LYS A 98 -4.44 -6.90 -0.18
C LYS A 98 -3.86 -7.40 -1.51
N HIS A 99 -2.81 -6.74 -1.99
CA HIS A 99 -2.08 -7.22 -3.16
C HIS A 99 -1.55 -8.62 -2.92
N TRP A 100 -1.35 -9.36 -4.01
CA TRP A 100 -0.72 -10.67 -3.95
C TRP A 100 0.68 -10.57 -3.30
N ILE A 101 0.98 -11.54 -2.44
CA ILE A 101 2.27 -11.67 -1.74
C ILE A 101 2.79 -13.08 -2.04
N PRO A 102 4.07 -13.23 -2.44
CA PRO A 102 4.64 -14.53 -2.71
C PRO A 102 4.61 -15.43 -1.46
N PRO A 103 4.20 -16.72 -1.58
CA PRO A 103 4.25 -17.66 -0.48
C PRO A 103 5.69 -17.95 -0.02
N ILE A 104 5.84 -18.62 1.13
CA ILE A 104 7.14 -18.87 1.78
C ILE A 104 8.14 -19.57 0.83
N ASN A 105 7.66 -20.54 0.04
CA ASN A 105 8.48 -21.33 -0.88
C ASN A 105 8.44 -20.81 -2.32
N TYR A 106 8.13 -19.53 -2.52
CA TYR A 106 8.05 -18.94 -3.86
C TYR A 106 9.43 -18.80 -4.50
N GLU A 107 9.56 -19.27 -5.75
CA GLU A 107 10.75 -19.05 -6.55
C GLU A 107 10.75 -17.63 -7.14
N PHE A 108 11.59 -16.77 -6.58
CA PHE A 108 11.69 -15.38 -7.04
C PHE A 108 12.35 -15.27 -8.42
N PRO A 109 11.87 -14.34 -9.27
CA PRO A 109 12.49 -14.11 -10.57
C PRO A 109 13.91 -13.56 -10.40
N PHE A 110 14.76 -13.87 -11.38
CA PHE A 110 16.14 -13.41 -11.42
C PHE A 110 16.53 -12.85 -12.78
N CYS A 111 17.57 -12.02 -12.77
CA CYS A 111 18.31 -11.62 -13.96
C CYS A 111 19.76 -12.11 -13.86
N VAL A 112 20.39 -12.38 -14.99
CA VAL A 112 21.80 -12.77 -15.04
C VAL A 112 22.63 -11.52 -15.32
N VAL A 113 23.62 -11.27 -14.47
CA VAL A 113 24.53 -10.13 -14.58
C VAL A 113 25.94 -10.67 -14.76
N THR A 114 26.67 -10.13 -15.73
CA THR A 114 28.09 -10.46 -15.93
C THR A 114 28.94 -9.35 -15.29
N LYS A 115 29.72 -9.68 -14.25
CA LYS A 115 30.71 -8.77 -13.66
C LYS A 115 32.07 -9.44 -13.74
N ASN A 116 33.05 -8.76 -14.35
CA ASN A 116 34.41 -9.27 -14.55
C ASN A 116 34.46 -10.67 -15.20
N GLY A 117 33.65 -10.90 -16.24
CA GLY A 117 33.55 -12.19 -16.93
C GLY A 117 32.78 -13.29 -16.19
N LYS A 118 32.45 -13.10 -14.91
CA LYS A 118 31.65 -14.05 -14.11
C LYS A 118 30.16 -13.72 -14.20
N LYS A 119 29.35 -14.73 -14.56
CA LYS A 119 27.89 -14.64 -14.57
C LYS A 119 27.34 -14.92 -13.17
N THR A 120 26.50 -14.03 -12.65
CA THR A 120 25.85 -14.17 -11.35
C THR A 120 24.36 -13.90 -11.48
N LYS A 121 23.52 -14.69 -10.79
CA LYS A 121 22.06 -14.49 -10.74
C LYS A 121 21.70 -13.49 -9.63
N MET A 122 20.98 -12.44 -9.99
CA MET A 122 20.43 -11.45 -9.05
C MET A 122 18.92 -11.62 -8.96
N TYR A 123 18.39 -11.77 -7.76
CA TYR A 123 16.98 -12.10 -7.52
C TYR A 123 16.18 -10.90 -6.98
N ALA A 124 14.89 -10.84 -7.33
CA ALA A 124 13.93 -9.99 -6.64
C ALA A 124 13.64 -10.58 -5.25
N GLN A 125 14.45 -10.30 -4.23
CA GLN A 125 14.27 -10.90 -2.90
C GLN A 125 13.07 -10.33 -2.13
N LYS A 126 12.51 -11.13 -1.21
CA LYS A 126 11.46 -10.72 -0.26
C LYS A 126 11.86 -9.50 0.58
N SER A 127 13.13 -9.43 0.98
CA SER A 127 13.70 -8.29 1.73
C SER A 127 13.50 -6.94 1.03
N HIS A 128 13.48 -6.91 -0.31
CA HIS A 128 13.18 -5.69 -1.06
C HIS A 128 11.72 -5.28 -0.92
N LEU A 129 10.80 -6.23 -0.93
CA LEU A 129 9.36 -5.99 -0.76
C LEU A 129 9.05 -5.49 0.66
N ASP A 130 9.69 -6.09 1.66
CA ASP A 130 9.53 -5.69 3.06
C ASP A 130 10.06 -4.27 3.32
N LYS A 131 11.18 -3.90 2.67
CA LYS A 131 11.79 -2.57 2.79
C LYS A 131 10.95 -1.46 2.15
N PHE A 132 10.26 -1.76 1.05
CA PHE A 132 9.50 -0.77 0.29
C PHE A 132 8.02 -1.17 0.24
N HIS A 133 7.21 -0.61 1.14
CA HIS A 133 5.76 -0.90 1.22
C HIS A 133 4.97 -0.61 -0.07
N TRP A 134 5.55 0.15 -1.00
CA TRP A 134 4.98 0.48 -2.31
C TRP A 134 5.38 -0.51 -3.42
N LEU A 135 6.38 -1.36 -3.16
CA LEU A 135 6.93 -2.31 -4.11
C LEU A 135 6.20 -3.64 -4.00
N VAL A 136 5.73 -4.13 -5.14
CA VAL A 136 5.01 -5.41 -5.23
C VAL A 136 5.60 -6.27 -6.34
N LEU A 137 5.54 -7.58 -6.16
CA LEU A 137 5.93 -8.54 -7.17
C LEU A 137 4.69 -8.97 -7.96
N SER A 138 4.83 -9.06 -9.28
CA SER A 138 3.86 -9.75 -10.13
C SER A 138 4.39 -11.13 -10.49
N HIS A 139 3.61 -12.17 -10.19
CA HIS A 139 3.87 -13.53 -10.65
C HIS A 139 3.67 -13.62 -12.16
N LYS A 140 2.58 -13.04 -12.68
CA LYS A 140 2.27 -13.05 -14.12
C LYS A 140 3.41 -12.45 -14.95
N ASP A 141 3.90 -11.28 -14.53
CA ASP A 141 4.91 -10.56 -15.31
C ASP A 141 6.35 -10.91 -14.91
N GLN A 142 6.54 -11.70 -13.85
CA GLN A 142 7.84 -12.08 -13.28
C GLN A 142 8.74 -10.86 -13.04
N GLY A 143 8.22 -9.85 -12.34
CA GLY A 143 8.97 -8.64 -12.05
C GLY A 143 8.24 -7.69 -11.11
N LEU A 144 8.91 -6.57 -10.81
CA LEU A 144 8.49 -5.65 -9.76
C LEU A 144 7.70 -4.46 -10.30
N TYR A 145 6.71 -4.01 -9.53
CA TYR A 145 5.92 -2.82 -9.79
C TYR A 145 5.85 -1.93 -8.56
N CYS A 146 5.62 -0.64 -8.77
CA CYS A 146 5.14 0.25 -7.73
C CYS A 146 3.61 0.30 -7.80
N LYS A 147 2.92 -0.19 -6.75
CA LYS A 147 1.45 -0.26 -6.74
C LYS A 147 0.78 1.11 -6.86
N TYR A 148 1.35 2.13 -6.23
CA TYR A 148 0.83 3.49 -6.32
C TYR A 148 1.03 4.09 -7.71
N CYS A 149 2.24 4.01 -8.26
CA CYS A 149 2.52 4.58 -9.58
C CYS A 149 1.77 3.82 -10.68
N ALA A 150 1.61 2.51 -10.58
CA ALA A 150 0.85 1.72 -11.55
C ALA A 150 -0.64 2.12 -11.60
N LEU A 151 -1.24 2.45 -10.46
CA LEU A 151 -2.67 2.76 -10.35
C LEU A 151 -3.01 4.26 -10.46
N PHE A 152 -2.12 5.13 -9.98
CA PHE A 152 -2.32 6.58 -9.87
C PHE A 152 -1.26 7.39 -10.61
N GLY A 153 -0.31 6.73 -11.28
CA GLY A 153 0.69 7.39 -12.09
C GLY A 153 0.00 8.16 -13.19
N THR A 154 0.27 9.46 -13.25
CA THR A 154 -0.28 10.38 -14.24
C THR A 154 0.23 10.01 -15.63
N GLY A 155 -0.46 9.09 -16.29
CA GLY A 155 -0.37 8.93 -17.72
C GLY A 155 -1.14 10.09 -18.36
N SER A 156 -0.46 11.21 -18.62
CA SER A 156 -0.86 12.15 -19.67
C SER A 156 -2.36 12.49 -19.74
N GLY A 157 -3.01 12.71 -18.59
CA GLY A 157 -4.47 12.84 -18.51
C GLY A 157 -4.96 14.09 -17.78
N ASP A 158 -4.16 14.68 -16.91
CA ASP A 158 -4.48 15.95 -16.24
C ASP A 158 -3.22 16.81 -16.12
N GLY A 159 -3.13 17.82 -16.99
CA GLY A 159 -2.38 19.07 -16.81
C GLY A 159 -0.84 19.06 -16.75
N VAL A 160 -0.17 17.96 -16.41
CA VAL A 160 1.29 17.96 -16.25
C VAL A 160 1.94 16.89 -17.14
N GLN A 161 2.18 17.26 -18.39
CA GLN A 161 3.00 16.48 -19.30
C GLN A 161 4.47 16.55 -18.88
N THR A 162 4.90 15.61 -18.02
CA THR A 162 6.33 15.26 -18.03
C THR A 162 6.56 14.39 -19.27
N ASN A 163 7.34 14.90 -20.24
CA ASN A 163 7.61 14.32 -21.56
C ASN A 163 8.35 12.97 -21.52
N THR A 164 8.56 12.39 -20.34
CA THR A 164 9.30 11.13 -20.16
C THR A 164 8.30 10.00 -19.94
N PRO A 165 8.21 9.01 -20.85
CA PRO A 165 7.27 7.92 -20.68
C PRO A 165 7.63 7.12 -19.41
N LEU A 166 6.75 7.16 -18.41
CA LEU A 166 6.83 6.34 -17.20
C LEU A 166 6.65 4.87 -17.58
N LYS A 167 7.76 4.17 -17.82
CA LYS A 167 7.73 2.78 -18.28
C LYS A 167 8.00 1.81 -17.13
N ARG A 168 9.21 1.80 -16.57
CA ARG A 168 9.62 0.82 -15.54
C ARG A 168 8.94 1.08 -14.20
N LEU A 169 8.56 0.01 -13.50
CA LEU A 169 7.77 -0.02 -12.25
C LEU A 169 6.33 0.49 -12.38
N VAL A 170 5.91 0.97 -13.55
CA VAL A 170 4.59 1.60 -13.76
C VAL A 170 3.79 0.84 -14.80
N LYS A 171 4.18 0.96 -16.08
CA LYS A 171 3.53 0.25 -17.21
C LYS A 171 4.23 -1.06 -17.56
N GLN A 172 5.49 -1.19 -17.14
CA GLN A 172 6.33 -2.33 -17.40
C GLN A 172 7.00 -2.77 -16.08
N PRO A 173 7.13 -4.08 -15.88
CA PRO A 173 7.77 -4.60 -14.68
C PRO A 173 9.26 -4.27 -14.70
N LEU A 174 9.82 -3.98 -13.53
CA LEU A 174 11.27 -3.97 -13.37
C LEU A 174 11.75 -5.43 -13.26
N LYS A 175 12.49 -5.87 -14.27
CA LYS A 175 13.13 -7.21 -14.33
C LYS A 175 14.64 -7.17 -14.13
N ALA A 176 15.21 -5.97 -14.14
CA ALA A 176 16.62 -5.71 -13.85
C ALA A 176 16.75 -5.61 -12.33
N PHE A 177 17.25 -6.68 -11.71
CA PHE A 177 17.45 -6.79 -10.27
C PHE A 177 18.89 -6.49 -9.84
N ASP A 178 19.70 -5.99 -10.78
CA ASP A 178 21.01 -5.46 -10.50
C ASP A 178 20.92 -4.09 -9.80
N ASP A 179 21.74 -3.94 -8.76
CA ASP A 179 21.96 -2.67 -8.06
C ASP A 179 20.67 -1.97 -7.55
N LEU A 180 19.62 -2.73 -7.21
CA LEU A 180 18.33 -2.22 -6.69
C LEU A 180 18.46 -1.25 -5.49
N LEU A 181 19.34 -1.60 -4.55
CA LEU A 181 19.52 -0.91 -3.26
C LEU A 181 20.76 -0.01 -3.18
N ARG A 182 21.60 0.03 -4.22
CA ARG A 182 22.81 0.87 -4.20
C ARG A 182 22.42 2.35 -4.13
N GLU A 183 23.34 3.25 -3.82
CA GLU A 183 23.07 4.70 -3.70
C GLU A 183 22.34 5.31 -4.92
N LYS A 184 22.68 4.83 -6.12
CA LYS A 184 22.01 5.13 -7.40
C LYS A 184 21.10 4.00 -7.89
N GLY A 185 20.58 3.21 -6.97
CA GLY A 185 19.73 2.07 -7.26
C GLY A 185 18.36 2.50 -7.77
N SER A 186 17.79 1.67 -8.65
CA SER A 186 16.53 1.97 -9.33
C SER A 186 15.37 2.22 -8.34
N LEU A 187 15.34 1.51 -7.21
CA LEU A 187 14.28 1.65 -6.20
C LEU A 187 14.43 2.95 -5.39
N LEU A 188 15.65 3.33 -4.99
CA LEU A 188 15.89 4.57 -4.26
C LEU A 188 15.66 5.81 -5.13
N ILE A 189 16.08 5.75 -6.40
CA ILE A 189 15.79 6.82 -7.37
C ILE A 189 14.28 6.95 -7.59
N HIS A 190 13.57 5.82 -7.72
CA HIS A 190 12.12 5.83 -7.87
C HIS A 190 11.42 6.46 -6.65
N GLN A 191 11.81 6.06 -5.43
CA GLN A 191 11.22 6.57 -4.20
C GLN A 191 11.41 8.09 -4.03
N ARG A 192 12.55 8.64 -4.45
CA ARG A 192 12.83 10.08 -4.42
C ARG A 192 12.12 10.86 -5.53
N ASN A 193 11.55 10.16 -6.52
CA ASN A 193 10.95 10.83 -7.66
C ASN A 193 9.64 11.53 -7.27
N LYS A 194 9.44 12.76 -7.75
CA LYS A 194 8.26 13.57 -7.46
C LYS A 194 6.96 12.89 -7.91
N TYR A 195 6.95 12.24 -9.08
CA TYR A 195 5.75 11.54 -9.54
C TYR A 195 5.36 10.39 -8.61
N HIS A 196 6.34 9.71 -8.01
CA HIS A 196 6.09 8.64 -7.06
C HIS A 196 5.45 9.20 -5.80
N GLN A 197 6.02 10.28 -5.25
CA GLN A 197 5.47 10.96 -4.07
C GLN A 197 4.01 11.40 -4.30
N MET A 198 3.74 12.03 -5.45
CA MET A 198 2.38 12.42 -5.84
C MET A 198 1.44 11.22 -6.00
N SER A 199 1.92 10.12 -6.59
CA SER A 199 1.11 8.90 -6.75
C SER A 199 0.81 8.23 -5.41
N VAL A 200 1.78 8.24 -4.48
CA VAL A 200 1.61 7.73 -3.11
C VAL A 200 0.60 8.58 -2.36
N GLU A 201 0.69 9.90 -2.45
CA GLU A 201 -0.26 10.82 -1.82
C GLU A 201 -1.67 10.64 -2.40
N ALA A 202 -1.81 10.57 -3.72
CA ALA A 202 -3.07 10.30 -4.39
C ALA A 202 -3.68 8.95 -3.94
N GLY A 203 -2.88 7.90 -3.86
CA GLY A 203 -3.34 6.60 -3.40
C GLY A 203 -3.75 6.57 -1.92
N LYS A 204 -3.03 7.30 -1.05
CA LYS A 204 -3.40 7.45 0.37
C LYS A 204 -4.72 8.22 0.50
N ASN A 205 -4.86 9.34 -0.21
CA ASN A 205 -6.09 10.12 -0.23
C ASN A 205 -7.27 9.31 -0.78
N PHE A 206 -7.02 8.48 -1.80
CA PHE A 206 -8.01 7.53 -2.31
C PHE A 206 -8.46 6.54 -1.24
N LEU A 207 -7.54 5.90 -0.51
CA LEU A 207 -7.89 4.93 0.53
C LEU A 207 -8.69 5.56 1.67
N VAL A 208 -8.29 6.76 2.12
CA VAL A 208 -9.06 7.51 3.13
C VAL A 208 -10.48 7.75 2.62
N ASN A 209 -10.63 8.32 1.42
CA ASN A 209 -11.94 8.57 0.83
C ASN A 209 -12.77 7.30 0.57
N TYR A 210 -12.11 6.16 0.33
CA TYR A 210 -12.76 4.88 0.07
C TYR A 210 -13.37 4.29 1.35
N HIS A 211 -12.61 4.29 2.45
CA HIS A 211 -13.09 3.76 3.74
C HIS A 211 -14.00 4.74 4.47
N THR A 212 -13.70 6.03 4.41
CA THR A 212 -14.45 7.10 5.06
C THR A 212 -14.93 8.12 4.02
N PRO A 213 -16.01 7.81 3.27
CA PRO A 213 -16.54 8.74 2.28
C PRO A 213 -17.00 10.05 2.92
N ASP A 214 -17.31 10.07 4.21
CA ASP A 214 -17.79 11.26 4.92
C ASP A 214 -16.75 12.39 4.97
N LEU A 215 -15.46 12.04 4.92
CA LEU A 215 -14.36 13.01 4.90
C LEU A 215 -14.08 13.56 3.51
N ASN A 216 -14.70 13.03 2.46
CA ASN A 216 -14.55 13.57 1.12
C ASN A 216 -15.11 15.01 1.09
N VAL A 217 -14.33 15.97 0.60
CA VAL A 217 -14.70 17.39 0.53
C VAL A 217 -16.07 17.60 -0.13
N ALA A 218 -16.38 16.85 -1.19
CA ALA A 218 -17.68 16.94 -1.86
C ALA A 218 -18.84 16.47 -0.97
N ASN A 219 -18.59 15.54 -0.06
CA ASN A 219 -19.59 15.04 0.89
C ASN A 219 -19.72 15.98 2.09
N GLN A 220 -18.62 16.59 2.57
CA GLN A 220 -18.66 17.57 3.66
C GLN A 220 -19.48 18.82 3.29
N VAL A 221 -19.39 19.27 2.04
CA VAL A 221 -20.13 20.44 1.55
C VAL A 221 -21.62 20.10 1.31
N CYS A 222 -21.96 18.84 1.09
CA CYS A 222 -23.27 18.43 0.61
C CYS A 222 -24.01 17.54 1.64
N LYS A 223 -24.65 18.17 2.64
CA LYS A 223 -25.42 17.48 3.71
C LYS A 223 -26.46 16.48 3.17
N GLN A 224 -27.12 16.82 2.06
CA GLN A 224 -28.12 15.94 1.42
C GLN A 224 -27.50 14.65 0.89
N ARG A 225 -26.29 14.73 0.31
CA ARG A 225 -25.57 13.56 -0.21
C ARG A 225 -25.20 12.58 0.90
N LEU A 226 -24.74 13.09 2.05
CA LEU A 226 -24.47 12.27 3.23
C LEU A 226 -25.73 11.58 3.77
N ALA A 227 -26.85 12.31 3.86
CA ALA A 227 -28.11 11.74 4.30
C ALA A 227 -28.57 10.59 3.39
N GLN A 228 -28.48 10.77 2.07
CA GLN A 228 -28.82 9.74 1.09
C GLN A 228 -27.90 8.51 1.18
N ILE A 229 -26.59 8.71 1.35
CA ILE A 229 -25.64 7.59 1.54
C ILE A 229 -26.00 6.79 2.79
N LYS A 230 -26.33 7.48 3.90
CA LYS A 230 -26.71 6.84 5.15
C LYS A 230 -28.00 6.05 5.00
N GLU A 231 -29.04 6.64 4.43
CA GLU A 231 -30.32 5.99 4.18
C GLU A 231 -30.16 4.76 3.28
N ASN A 232 -29.38 4.85 2.20
CA ASN A 232 -29.10 3.72 1.31
C ASN A 232 -28.36 2.59 2.04
N ARG A 233 -27.38 2.90 2.91
CA ARG A 233 -26.70 1.89 3.72
C ARG A 233 -27.65 1.21 4.70
N ASP A 234 -28.49 1.98 5.36
CA ASP A 234 -29.48 1.46 6.32
C ASP A 234 -30.51 0.56 5.63
N ARG A 235 -30.88 0.84 4.37
CA ARG A 235 -31.75 -0.01 3.55
C ARG A 235 -31.07 -1.28 3.01
N LEU A 236 -29.80 -1.19 2.59
CA LEU A 236 -29.07 -2.34 2.05
C LEU A 236 -28.67 -3.35 3.13
N ARG A 237 -28.40 -2.88 4.36
CA ARG A 237 -28.00 -3.74 5.48
C ARG A 237 -28.97 -4.92 5.71
N PRO A 238 -30.30 -4.74 5.87
CA PRO A 238 -31.22 -5.87 6.07
C PRO A 238 -31.31 -6.79 4.85
N ILE A 239 -31.18 -6.27 3.62
CA ILE A 239 -31.19 -7.07 2.40
C ILE A 239 -30.00 -8.03 2.39
N VAL A 240 -28.80 -7.52 2.64
CA VAL A 240 -27.58 -8.35 2.72
C VAL A 240 -27.68 -9.36 3.87
N SER A 241 -28.19 -8.94 5.04
CA SER A 241 -28.42 -9.87 6.17
C SER A 241 -29.38 -11.00 5.81
N THR A 242 -30.43 -10.71 5.04
CA THR A 242 -31.40 -11.71 4.57
C THR A 242 -30.74 -12.68 3.60
N ILE A 243 -29.97 -12.19 2.64
CA ILE A 243 -29.23 -13.03 1.69
C ILE A 243 -28.28 -13.99 2.42
N ILE A 244 -27.53 -13.48 3.42
CA ILE A 244 -26.64 -14.29 4.25
C ILE A 244 -27.43 -15.34 5.04
N LEU A 245 -28.57 -14.96 5.62
CA LEU A 245 -29.43 -15.86 6.38
C LEU A 245 -29.95 -17.00 5.50
N CYS A 246 -30.48 -16.68 4.32
CA CYS A 246 -30.96 -17.66 3.34
C CYS A 246 -29.83 -18.61 2.92
N GLY A 247 -28.63 -18.08 2.64
CA GLY A 247 -27.45 -18.89 2.30
C GLY A 247 -27.04 -19.84 3.44
N ARG A 248 -27.17 -19.43 4.71
CA ARG A 248 -26.88 -20.29 5.87
C ARG A 248 -27.93 -21.38 6.10
N GLN A 249 -29.17 -21.15 5.67
CA GLN A 249 -30.29 -22.08 5.81
C GLN A 249 -30.52 -22.95 4.56
N ASN A 250 -29.67 -22.83 3.52
CA ASN A 250 -29.89 -23.43 2.20
C ASN A 250 -31.27 -23.09 1.60
N ILE A 251 -31.78 -21.89 1.89
CA ILE A 251 -33.02 -21.39 1.30
C ILE A 251 -32.66 -20.74 -0.05
N PRO A 252 -33.28 -21.16 -1.17
CA PRO A 252 -33.05 -20.54 -2.46
C PRO A 252 -33.52 -19.07 -2.45
N LEU A 253 -32.76 -18.21 -3.15
CA LEU A 253 -33.00 -16.76 -3.26
C LEU A 253 -33.94 -16.38 -4.40
#